data_AF-A0A8T2PQI9-F1
#
_entry.id   AF-A0A8T2PQI9-F1
#
_cell.length_a   1.000
_cell.length_b   1.000
_cell.length_c   1.000
_cell.angle_alpha   90.00
_cell.angle_beta   90.00
_cell.angle_gamma   90.00
#
_symmetry.space_group_name_H-M   'P 1'
#
loop_
_entity.id
_entity.type
_entity.pdbx_description
1 polymer ?
#
loop_
_entity_poly.entity_id
_entity_poly.type
_entity_poly.pdbx_seq_one_letter_code
_entity_poly.pdbx_strand_id
1 'polypeptide(L)'
;MKLKEINRTAIQAWSPAQQHPVYLAAGTSAQQLDASFSTSASLEIFELDLTDPSLGMKSCGTFSSSQRYHKLVWGPGGMNTEGHPSGVVIAGGENGNIILYDPAKIIAGETDVVIAQNDKHTGPVRALDVNPFQVCSRK
;
A
#
# COMPACT_ATOMS: atom_id res chain seq x y z
N MET A 1 -0.98 -25.24 8.55
CA MET A 1 0.15 -24.57 9.24
C MET A 1 0.16 -23.10 8.84
N LYS A 2 0.59 -22.18 9.72
CA LYS A 2 0.82 -20.78 9.34
C LYS A 2 2.14 -20.66 8.56
N LEU A 3 2.20 -19.78 7.55
CA LEU A 3 3.43 -19.52 6.78
C LEU A 3 4.17 -18.28 7.30
N LYS A 4 3.45 -17.16 7.40
CA LYS A 4 3.93 -15.90 7.97
C LYS A 4 2.80 -15.20 8.70
N GLU A 5 3.13 -14.24 9.56
CA GLU A 5 2.19 -13.42 10.30
C GLU A 5 2.69 -11.98 10.48
N ILE A 6 1.72 -11.07 10.57
CA ILE A 6 1.90 -9.66 10.91
C ILE A 6 0.88 -9.35 11.99
N ASN A 7 1.36 -8.91 13.16
CA ASN A 7 0.50 -8.53 14.28
C ASN A 7 0.17 -7.03 14.21
N ARG A 8 -0.65 -6.65 13.22
CA ARG A 8 -1.10 -5.27 12.96
C ARG A 8 -2.58 -5.25 12.57
N THR A 9 -3.31 -4.24 13.05
CA THR A 9 -4.67 -3.94 12.59
C THR A 9 -4.58 -2.99 11.39
N ALA A 10 -4.67 -3.53 10.18
CA ALA A 10 -4.44 -2.78 8.96
C ALA A 10 -5.36 -3.21 7.82
N ILE A 11 -5.50 -2.34 6.83
CA ILE A 11 -6.02 -2.68 5.51
C ILE A 11 -4.85 -3.13 4.66
N GLN A 12 -5.04 -4.19 3.88
CA GLN A 12 -3.97 -4.85 3.16
C GLN A 12 -4.18 -4.88 1.65
N ALA A 13 -3.08 -4.83 0.90
CA ALA A 13 -3.05 -5.06 -0.54
C ALA A 13 -1.77 -5.82 -0.94
N TRP A 14 -1.91 -6.85 -1.77
CA TRP A 14 -0.79 -7.64 -2.29
C TRP A 14 -0.18 -6.99 -3.52
N SER A 15 1.14 -7.04 -3.66
CA SER A 15 1.81 -6.59 -4.87
C SER A 15 1.32 -7.33 -6.13
N PRO A 16 1.44 -6.72 -7.32
CA PRO A 16 1.09 -7.36 -8.59
C PRO A 16 1.85 -8.67 -8.80
N ALA A 17 1.29 -9.58 -9.60
CA ALA A 17 1.87 -10.91 -9.82
C ALA A 17 3.26 -10.87 -10.48
N GLN A 18 3.55 -9.81 -11.25
CA GLN A 18 4.84 -9.59 -11.91
C GLN A 18 5.92 -9.05 -10.95
N GLN A 19 5.52 -8.53 -9.78
CA GLN A 19 6.44 -7.95 -8.82
C GLN A 19 7.20 -9.05 -8.08
N HIS A 20 8.53 -8.95 -8.05
CA HIS A 20 9.38 -9.79 -7.22
C HIS A 20 10.48 -8.95 -6.53
N PRO A 21 10.75 -9.16 -5.22
CA PRO A 21 10.07 -10.10 -4.31
C PRO A 21 8.61 -9.71 -4.04
N VAL A 22 7.83 -10.65 -3.50
CA VAL A 22 6.39 -10.46 -3.23
C VAL A 22 6.22 -9.59 -1.99
N TYR A 23 5.41 -8.54 -2.12
CA TYR A 23 5.18 -7.59 -1.04
C TYR A 23 3.71 -7.53 -0.61
N LEU A 24 3.50 -7.14 0.63
CA LEU A 24 2.20 -6.81 1.20
C LEU A 24 2.25 -5.37 1.73
N ALA A 25 1.39 -4.51 1.19
CA ALA A 25 1.16 -3.18 1.75
C ALA A 25 0.13 -3.29 2.88
N ALA A 26 0.39 -2.64 4.01
CA ALA A 26 -0.50 -2.55 5.16
C ALA A 26 -0.66 -1.08 5.57
N GLY A 27 -1.87 -0.56 5.48
CA GLY A 27 -2.18 0.82 5.85
C GLY A 27 -3.07 0.90 7.09
N THR A 28 -2.90 1.93 7.90
CA THR A 28 -3.76 2.18 9.07
C THR A 28 -5.21 2.35 8.65
N SER A 29 -6.08 1.48 9.16
CA SER A 29 -7.52 1.51 8.90
C SER A 29 -8.16 2.74 9.55
N ALA A 30 -9.06 3.43 8.83
CA ALA A 30 -9.86 4.54 9.36
C ALA A 30 -10.93 4.07 10.37
N GLN A 31 -11.35 2.80 10.30
CA GLN A 31 -12.48 2.28 11.08
C GLN A 31 -12.07 1.49 12.32
N GLN A 32 -10.78 1.22 12.50
CA GLN A 32 -10.29 0.35 13.57
C GLN A 32 -9.21 1.07 14.38
N LEU A 33 -9.33 1.02 15.70
CA LEU A 33 -8.26 1.40 16.61
C LEU A 33 -7.40 0.17 16.88
N ASP A 34 -6.08 0.36 16.89
CA ASP A 34 -5.16 -0.68 17.30
C ASP A 34 -5.08 -0.76 18.83
N ALA A 35 -4.40 -1.79 19.35
CA ALA A 35 -4.25 -1.99 20.79
C ALA A 35 -3.48 -0.85 21.49
N SER A 36 -2.76 -0.02 20.73
CA SER A 36 -2.01 1.13 21.25
C SER A 36 -2.84 2.41 21.34
N PHE A 37 -4.08 2.40 20.81
CA PHE A 37 -4.94 3.59 20.68
C PHE A 37 -4.27 4.74 19.92
N SER A 38 -3.31 4.42 19.05
CA SER A 38 -2.61 5.43 18.27
C SER A 38 -3.53 6.01 17.20
N THR A 39 -3.48 7.34 17.04
CA THR A 39 -4.15 8.06 15.96
C THR A 39 -3.24 8.32 14.76
N SER A 40 -1.97 7.91 14.83
CA SER A 40 -1.02 8.07 13.74
C SER A 40 -1.36 7.14 12.58
N ALA A 41 -1.40 7.67 11.36
CA ALA A 41 -1.62 6.88 10.15
C ALA A 41 -0.28 6.55 9.48
N SER A 42 -0.14 5.29 9.04
CA SER A 42 1.03 4.81 8.32
C SER A 42 0.63 3.93 7.14
N LEU A 43 1.55 3.84 6.17
CA LEU A 43 1.57 2.85 5.11
C LEU A 43 2.89 2.09 5.20
N GLU A 44 2.81 0.81 5.54
CA GLU A 44 3.94 -0.09 5.75
C GLU A 44 4.01 -1.11 4.61
N ILE A 45 5.22 -1.46 4.18
CA ILE A 45 5.45 -2.49 3.15
C ILE A 45 6.19 -3.67 3.80
N PHE A 46 5.65 -4.87 3.65
CA PHE A 46 6.23 -6.10 4.17
C PHE A 46 6.65 -7.04 3.03
N GLU A 47 7.78 -7.70 3.19
CA GLU A 47 8.27 -8.73 2.25
C GLU A 47 7.83 -10.13 2.68
N LEU A 48 7.33 -10.90 1.72
CA LEU A 48 7.03 -12.31 1.88
C LEU A 48 8.26 -13.13 1.51
N ASP A 49 9.11 -13.39 2.52
CA ASP A 49 10.26 -14.28 2.39
C ASP A 49 9.92 -15.66 2.97
N LEU A 50 9.71 -16.65 2.10
CA LEU A 50 9.45 -18.04 2.52
C LEU A 50 10.72 -18.84 2.83
N THR A 51 11.90 -18.26 2.63
CA THR A 51 13.18 -18.90 2.97
C THR A 51 13.55 -18.69 4.43
N ASP A 52 13.10 -17.58 5.02
CA ASP A 52 13.21 -17.33 6.46
C ASP A 52 12.19 -18.20 7.24
N PRO A 53 12.64 -19.11 8.11
CA PRO A 53 11.76 -19.98 8.89
C PRO A 53 10.99 -19.23 10.00
N SER A 54 11.33 -17.96 10.28
CA SER A 54 10.61 -17.17 11.27
C SER A 54 9.17 -16.93 10.84
N LEU A 55 8.26 -16.77 11.81
CA LEU A 55 6.85 -16.52 11.51
C LEU A 55 6.60 -15.06 11.10
N GLY A 56 7.45 -14.11 11.50
CA GLY A 56 7.23 -12.70 11.20
C GLY A 56 7.49 -12.34 9.74
N MET A 57 6.68 -11.45 9.16
CA MET A 57 7.05 -10.78 7.90
C MET A 57 7.99 -9.61 8.18
N LYS A 58 8.99 -9.44 7.32
CA LYS A 58 9.99 -8.37 7.40
C LYS A 58 9.38 -7.05 6.91
N SER A 59 9.42 -6.01 7.73
CA SER A 59 9.07 -4.65 7.30
C SER A 59 10.21 -4.08 6.46
N CYS A 60 9.90 -3.68 5.23
CA CYS A 60 10.85 -3.16 4.23
C CYS A 60 10.82 -1.64 4.11
N GLY A 61 9.71 -1.02 4.48
CA GLY A 61 9.55 0.42 4.40
C GLY A 61 8.32 0.87 5.17
N THR A 62 8.34 2.10 5.66
CA THR A 62 7.23 2.71 6.38
C THR A 62 7.13 4.17 6.01
N PHE A 63 5.93 4.60 5.63
CA PHE A 63 5.61 5.99 5.36
C PHE A 63 4.57 6.49 6.36
N SER A 64 4.83 7.64 6.99
CA SER A 64 3.86 8.30 7.86
C SER A 64 2.88 9.11 7.01
N SER A 65 1.61 8.72 7.02
CA SER A 65 0.55 9.35 6.24
C SER A 65 -0.22 10.35 7.10
N SER A 66 -0.77 11.38 6.46
CA SER A 66 -1.74 12.28 7.10
C SER A 66 -3.18 11.76 7.07
N GLN A 67 -3.41 10.61 6.41
CA GLN A 67 -4.73 10.10 6.10
C GLN A 67 -4.83 8.62 6.49
N ARG A 68 -5.93 8.26 7.16
CA ARG A 68 -6.29 6.85 7.38
C ARG A 68 -7.07 6.31 6.19
N TYR A 69 -7.00 5.00 6.00
CA TYR A 69 -7.48 4.36 4.79
C TYR A 69 -8.75 3.54 5.03
N HIS A 70 -9.62 3.50 4.02
CA HIS A 70 -10.77 2.58 3.94
C HIS A 70 -10.56 1.45 2.94
N LYS A 71 -9.65 1.63 1.97
CA LYS A 71 -9.32 0.60 0.98
C LYS A 71 -7.90 0.84 0.46
N LEU A 72 -7.16 -0.25 0.26
CA LEU A 72 -5.94 -0.28 -0.52
C LEU A 72 -6.11 -1.24 -1.69
N VAL A 73 -5.52 -0.90 -2.83
CA VAL A 73 -5.30 -1.80 -3.97
C VAL A 73 -3.90 -1.55 -4.53
N TRP A 74 -3.24 -2.58 -5.04
CA TRP A 74 -1.90 -2.46 -5.59
C TRP A 74 -1.90 -3.01 -7.01
N GLY A 75 -1.69 -2.12 -7.98
CA GLY A 75 -1.78 -2.43 -9.40
C GLY A 75 -0.42 -2.36 -10.12
N PRO A 76 -0.27 -3.03 -11.26
CA PRO A 76 0.96 -3.00 -12.07
C PRO A 76 1.08 -1.71 -12.92
N GLY A 77 0.22 -0.71 -12.68
CA GLY A 77 0.21 0.54 -13.45
C GLY A 77 1.57 1.23 -13.40
N GLY A 78 2.14 1.58 -14.56
CA GLY A 78 3.44 2.23 -14.64
C GLY A 78 4.65 1.36 -14.25
N MET A 79 4.49 0.03 -14.13
CA MET A 79 5.61 -0.88 -13.92
C MET A 79 6.56 -0.86 -15.12
N ASN A 80 7.69 -0.18 -14.96
CA ASN A 80 8.85 -0.22 -15.81
C ASN A 80 10.08 0.21 -14.99
N THR A 81 11.28 0.01 -15.54
CA THR A 81 12.55 0.30 -14.85
C THR A 81 12.81 1.79 -14.64
N GLU A 82 12.12 2.67 -15.39
CA GLU A 82 12.33 4.12 -15.38
C GLU A 82 11.22 4.89 -14.64
N GLY A 83 10.17 4.21 -14.22
CA GLY A 83 8.97 4.79 -13.60
C GLY A 83 8.74 4.18 -12.22
N HIS A 84 7.77 3.26 -12.12
CA HIS A 84 7.36 2.68 -10.83
C HIS A 84 7.68 1.18 -10.82
N PRO A 85 8.93 0.77 -10.53
CA PRO A 85 9.37 -0.62 -10.70
C PRO A 85 8.59 -1.61 -9.83
N SER A 86 8.01 -1.15 -8.71
CA SER A 86 7.13 -1.94 -7.83
C SER A 86 5.63 -1.71 -8.07
N GLY A 87 5.24 -1.07 -9.17
CA GLY A 87 3.87 -0.69 -9.47
C GLY A 87 3.38 0.44 -8.59
N VAL A 88 2.06 0.55 -8.41
CA VAL A 88 1.44 1.66 -7.68
C VAL A 88 0.46 1.14 -6.64
N VAL A 89 0.59 1.64 -5.41
CA VAL A 89 -0.42 1.44 -4.35
C VAL A 89 -1.41 2.59 -4.41
N ILE A 90 -2.70 2.26 -4.53
CA ILE A 90 -3.80 3.21 -4.57
C ILE A 90 -4.57 3.09 -3.27
N ALA A 91 -4.73 4.21 -2.58
CA ALA A 91 -5.44 4.30 -1.33
C ALA A 91 -6.70 5.14 -1.43
N GLY A 92 -7.79 4.63 -0.85
CA GLY A 92 -9.01 5.37 -0.61
C GLY A 92 -9.00 5.85 0.83
N GLY A 93 -8.91 7.16 1.03
CA GLY A 93 -8.85 7.75 2.36
C GLY A 93 -10.22 8.12 2.93
N GLU A 94 -10.21 8.55 4.20
CA GLU A 94 -11.41 8.89 4.98
C GLU A 94 -12.10 10.18 4.52
N ASN A 95 -11.36 11.09 3.86
CA ASN A 95 -11.83 12.41 3.46
C ASN A 95 -12.19 12.52 1.97
N GLY A 96 -12.44 11.39 1.28
CA GLY A 96 -12.79 11.40 -0.15
C GLY A 96 -11.61 11.51 -1.10
N ASN A 97 -10.41 11.40 -0.55
CA ASN A 97 -9.16 11.39 -1.30
C ASN A 97 -8.83 10.00 -1.85
N ILE A 98 -8.45 9.98 -3.12
CA ILE A 98 -7.76 8.87 -3.77
C ILE A 98 -6.30 9.28 -3.89
N ILE A 99 -5.40 8.48 -3.32
CA ILE A 99 -3.95 8.76 -3.29
C ILE A 99 -3.21 7.62 -3.99
N LEU A 100 -2.30 7.96 -4.88
CA LEU A 100 -1.40 7.03 -5.55
C LEU A 100 -0.02 7.16 -4.91
N TYR A 101 0.52 6.06 -4.42
CA TYR A 101 1.83 5.96 -3.80
C TYR A 101 2.78 5.12 -4.65
N ASP A 102 4.06 5.50 -4.64
CA ASP A 102 5.16 4.71 -5.18
C ASP A 102 5.75 3.81 -4.08
N PRO A 103 5.52 2.49 -4.11
CA PRO A 103 6.02 1.57 -3.09
C PRO A 103 7.54 1.44 -3.09
N ALA A 104 8.19 1.60 -4.26
CA ALA A 104 9.64 1.52 -4.36
C ALA A 104 10.30 2.67 -3.58
N LYS A 105 9.72 3.87 -3.69
CA LYS A 105 10.14 5.03 -2.89
C LYS A 105 9.92 4.83 -1.39
N ILE A 106 8.81 4.20 -0.98
CA ILE A 106 8.54 3.88 0.44
C ILE A 106 9.60 2.90 0.97
N ILE A 107 9.96 1.87 0.21
CA ILE A 107 11.00 0.91 0.58
C ILE A 107 12.38 1.58 0.64
N ALA A 108 12.66 2.52 -0.26
CA ALA A 108 13.89 3.31 -0.25
C ALA A 108 13.96 4.33 0.91
N GLY A 109 12.88 4.55 1.66
CA GLY A 109 12.82 5.52 2.73
C GLY A 109 12.74 6.97 2.25
N GLU A 110 12.31 7.20 1.02
CA GLU A 110 12.10 8.54 0.48
C GLU A 110 10.86 9.21 1.08
N THR A 111 10.81 10.54 1.03
CA THR A 111 9.67 11.33 1.53
C THR A 111 8.67 11.68 0.43
N ASP A 112 9.12 11.79 -0.82
CA ASP A 112 8.28 12.15 -1.98
C ASP A 112 7.66 10.90 -2.62
N VAL A 113 6.86 10.19 -1.82
CA VAL A 113 6.25 8.90 -2.20
C VAL A 113 4.91 9.04 -2.92
N VAL A 114 4.30 10.22 -2.90
CA VAL A 114 2.97 10.45 -3.49
C VAL A 114 3.12 10.79 -4.97
N ILE A 115 2.58 9.93 -5.83
CA ILE A 115 2.59 10.13 -7.28
C ILE A 115 1.50 11.14 -7.69
N ALA A 116 0.31 10.97 -7.13
CA ALA A 116 -0.84 11.81 -7.41
C ALA A 116 -1.89 11.69 -6.29
N GLN A 117 -2.71 12.73 -6.14
CA GLN A 117 -3.85 12.73 -5.23
C GLN A 117 -5.03 13.45 -5.88
N ASN A 118 -6.24 12.99 -5.59
CA ASN A 118 -7.49 13.60 -6.05
C ASN A 118 -8.54 13.54 -4.93
N ASP A 119 -9.26 14.64 -4.70
CA ASP A 119 -10.21 14.86 -3.59
C ASP A 119 -11.65 15.13 -4.09
N LYS A 120 -11.99 14.64 -5.29
CA LYS A 120 -13.33 14.82 -5.88
C LYS A 120 -14.49 14.18 -5.13
N HIS A 121 -14.26 13.21 -4.24
CA HIS A 121 -15.35 12.54 -3.54
C HIS A 121 -15.75 13.28 -2.28
N THR A 122 -17.06 13.37 -2.02
CA THR A 122 -17.60 13.91 -0.77
C THR A 122 -17.85 12.77 0.22
N GLY A 123 -16.82 12.43 1.00
CA GLY A 123 -16.87 11.37 2.02
C GLY A 123 -15.98 10.17 1.71
N PRO A 124 -15.91 9.16 2.61
CA PRO A 124 -14.88 8.13 2.58
C PRO A 124 -14.94 7.25 1.32
N VAL A 125 -13.76 7.00 0.72
CA VAL A 125 -13.64 6.10 -0.43
C VAL A 125 -13.55 4.65 0.05
N ARG A 126 -14.70 3.99 0.12
CA ARG A 126 -14.84 2.64 0.74
C ARG A 126 -14.46 1.48 -0.18
N ALA A 127 -14.45 1.70 -1.48
CA ALA A 127 -14.16 0.68 -2.47
C ALA A 127 -13.31 1.26 -3.59
N LEU A 128 -12.33 0.49 -4.01
CA LEU A 128 -11.41 0.74 -5.11
C LEU A 128 -11.12 -0.60 -5.75
N ASP A 129 -10.94 -0.59 -7.06
CA ASP A 129 -10.44 -1.70 -7.83
C ASP A 129 -9.64 -1.17 -9.02
N VAL A 130 -8.78 -2.02 -9.58
CA VAL A 130 -7.97 -1.69 -10.75
C VAL A 130 -8.42 -2.55 -11.93
N ASN A 131 -8.50 -1.94 -13.11
CA ASN A 131 -8.75 -2.71 -14.33
C ASN A 131 -7.48 -3.50 -14.70
N PRO A 132 -7.48 -4.86 -14.65
CA PRO A 132 -6.29 -5.65 -14.92
C PRO A 132 -5.86 -5.63 -16.39
N PHE A 133 -6.73 -5.21 -17.30
CA PHE A 133 -6.47 -5.18 -18.75
C PHE A 133 -5.92 -3.83 -19.24
N GLN A 134 -5.93 -2.80 -18.38
CA GLN A 134 -5.44 -1.47 -18.73
C GLN A 134 -4.23 -1.11 -17.89
N VAL A 135 -3.05 -1.39 -18.44
CA VAL A 135 -1.81 -0.78 -17.97
C VAL A 135 -1.78 0.61 -18.58
N CYS A 136 -2.00 1.65 -17.78
CA CYS A 136 -2.03 3.02 -18.27
C CYS A 136 -0.64 3.39 -18.79
N SER A 137 -0.38 3.19 -20.09
CA SER A 137 0.76 3.81 -20.76
C SER A 137 0.39 5.26 -21.01
N ARG A 138 1.09 6.18 -20.34
CA ARG A 138 1.03 7.58 -20.76
C ARG A 138 1.66 7.63 -22.16
N LYS A 139 0.86 7.95 -23.18
CA LYS A 139 1.35 8.43 -24.47
C LYS A 139 1.83 9.86 -24.32
#